data_AF-A0A9P6K1A9-F1
#
_entry.id   AF-A0A9P6K1A9-F1
#
_cell.length_a   1.000
_cell.length_b   1.000
_cell.length_c   1.000
_cell.angle_alpha   90.00
_cell.angle_beta   90.00
_cell.angle_gamma   90.00
#
_symmetry.space_group_name_H-M   'P 1'
#
loop_
_entity.id
_entity.type
_entity.pdbx_description
1 polymer ?
#
loop_
_entity_poly.entity_id
_entity_poly.type
_entity_poly.pdbx_seq_one_letter_code
_entity_poly.pdbx_strand_id
1 'polypeptide(L)'
;MNAWAVRTQLKWREFGERCTKYFFRVLNSRAAKRTITALRPSGLEETVSAPRDLCDVGRAFYQRLYTPDPIDANAVDLLLSKLPDQAVLSVEDQ
;
A
#
# COMPACT_ATOMS: atom_id res chain seq x y z
N MET A 1 18.53 -48.78 16.05
CA MET A 1 17.47 -48.84 15.02
C MET A 1 16.17 -49.12 15.78
N ASN A 2 15.32 -48.11 15.98
CA ASN A 2 14.29 -48.15 17.03
C ASN A 2 13.04 -48.89 16.54
N ALA A 3 12.67 -49.98 17.22
CA ALA A 3 11.70 -51.00 16.78
C ALA A 3 10.26 -50.51 16.52
N TRP A 4 9.89 -49.33 17.02
CA TRP A 4 8.57 -48.75 16.79
C TRP A 4 8.31 -48.38 15.31
N ALA A 5 9.37 -48.03 14.56
CA ALA A 5 9.26 -47.53 13.19
C ALA A 5 8.86 -48.62 12.16
N VAL A 6 9.14 -49.89 12.46
CA VAL A 6 8.79 -51.03 11.59
C VAL A 6 7.32 -51.41 11.77
N ARG A 7 6.76 -51.18 12.97
CA ARG A 7 5.43 -51.66 13.37
C ARG A 7 4.28 -50.78 12.87
N THR A 8 4.51 -49.49 12.64
CA THR A 8 3.44 -48.56 12.29
C THR A 8 3.12 -48.50 10.80
N GLN A 9 3.90 -49.15 9.91
CA GLN A 9 3.82 -48.99 8.44
C GLN A 9 3.70 -47.50 8.01
N LEU A 10 4.15 -46.58 8.85
CA LEU A 10 3.97 -45.15 8.64
C LEU A 10 5.09 -44.72 7.71
N LYS A 11 4.86 -44.90 6.40
CA LYS A 11 5.70 -44.40 5.31
C LYS A 11 5.72 -42.88 5.20
N TRP A 12 5.15 -42.16 6.16
CA TRP A 12 5.26 -40.72 6.27
C TRP A 12 6.45 -40.38 7.17
N ARG A 13 7.64 -40.75 6.70
CA ARG A 13 8.83 -40.01 7.14
C ARG A 13 8.72 -38.67 6.43
N GLU A 14 8.13 -37.70 7.11
CA GLU A 14 8.12 -36.30 6.73
C GLU A 14 9.57 -35.81 6.64
N PHE A 15 10.28 -36.19 5.58
CA PHE A 15 11.25 -35.29 4.99
C PHE A 15 10.40 -34.16 4.45
N GLY A 16 10.10 -33.17 5.30
CA GLY A 16 9.25 -32.03 4.95
C GLY A 16 9.58 -31.59 3.54
N GLU A 17 8.57 -31.61 2.66
CA GLU A 17 8.76 -31.45 1.22
C GLU A 17 9.64 -30.21 0.98
N ARG A 18 10.86 -30.43 0.49
CA ARG A 18 11.75 -29.31 0.15
C ARG A 18 11.05 -28.56 -0.96
N CYS A 19 10.91 -27.24 -0.81
CA CYS A 19 10.30 -26.39 -1.83
C CYS A 19 10.82 -26.77 -3.22
N THR A 20 9.95 -27.36 -4.04
CA THR A 20 10.29 -27.79 -5.39
C THR A 20 10.69 -26.58 -6.23
N LYS A 21 11.55 -26.78 -7.24
CA LYS A 21 11.89 -25.76 -8.26
C LYS A 21 10.65 -25.05 -8.82
N TYR A 22 9.53 -25.76 -8.91
CA TYR A 22 8.23 -25.20 -9.28
C TYR A 22 7.77 -24.07 -8.35
N PHE A 23 7.84 -24.26 -7.02
CA PHE A 23 7.42 -23.25 -6.05
C PHE A 23 8.25 -21.98 -6.15
N PHE A 24 9.58 -22.10 -6.27
CA PHE A 24 10.46 -20.94 -6.49
C PHE A 24 10.15 -20.21 -7.80
N ARG A 25 9.88 -20.96 -8.88
CA ARG A 25 9.48 -20.37 -10.16
C ARG A 25 8.18 -19.58 -10.03
N VAL A 26 7.18 -20.14 -9.35
CA VAL A 26 5.90 -19.46 -9.11
C VAL A 26 6.10 -18.23 -8.22
N LEU A 27 6.90 -18.34 -7.16
CA LEU A 27 7.21 -17.23 -6.25
C LEU A 27 7.89 -16.07 -7.00
N ASN A 28 8.94 -16.37 -7.77
CA ASN A 28 9.67 -15.37 -8.55
C ASN A 28 8.78 -14.74 -9.63
N SER A 29 7.95 -15.53 -10.29
CA SER A 29 6.97 -15.01 -11.27
C SER A 29 5.97 -14.06 -10.60
N ARG A 30 5.47 -14.40 -9.40
CA ARG A 30 4.58 -13.53 -8.64
C ARG A 30 5.27 -12.27 -8.15
N ALA A 31 6.51 -12.39 -7.66
CA ALA A 31 7.32 -11.26 -7.23
C ALA A 31 7.52 -10.27 -8.40
N ALA A 32 7.99 -10.76 -9.54
CA ALA A 32 8.19 -9.94 -10.75
C ALA A 32 6.90 -9.22 -11.21
N LYS A 33 5.73 -9.87 -11.09
CA LYS A 33 4.44 -9.25 -11.43
C LYS A 33 3.96 -8.20 -10.42
N ARG A 34 4.36 -8.31 -9.15
CA ARG A 34 3.94 -7.40 -8.06
C ARG A 34 4.93 -6.27 -7.82
N THR A 35 6.16 -6.42 -8.28
CA THR A 35 7.21 -5.41 -8.14
C THR A 35 7.10 -4.40 -9.27
N ILE A 36 6.93 -3.12 -8.90
CA ILE A 36 7.11 -2.01 -9.83
C ILE A 36 8.61 -1.87 -10.08
N THR A 37 9.05 -2.09 -11.32
CA THR A 37 10.47 -2.00 -11.70
C THR A 37 10.85 -0.64 -12.30
N ALA A 38 9.88 0.13 -12.77
CA ALA A 38 10.08 1.43 -13.38
C ALA A 38 8.82 2.29 -13.26
N LEU A 39 8.99 3.61 -13.13
CA LEU A 39 7.91 4.59 -13.13
C LEU A 39 8.30 5.79 -13.99
N ARG A 40 7.31 6.40 -14.65
CA ARG A 40 7.47 7.69 -15.34
C ARG A 40 6.63 8.74 -14.61
N PRO A 41 7.26 9.62 -13.80
CA PRO A 41 6.53 10.66 -13.08
C PRO A 41 5.96 11.72 -14.04
N SER A 42 4.81 12.29 -13.69
CA SER A 42 4.16 13.33 -14.49
C SER A 42 5.01 14.61 -14.51
N GLY A 43 5.36 15.10 -15.69
CA GLY A 43 6.18 16.31 -15.85
C GLY A 43 7.67 16.04 -16.11
N LEU A 44 8.11 14.78 -16.02
CA LEU A 44 9.45 14.36 -16.41
C LEU A 44 9.39 13.48 -17.66
N GLU A 45 10.33 13.66 -18.59
CA GLU A 45 10.45 12.74 -19.73
C GLU A 45 11.17 11.44 -19.37
N GLU A 46 11.96 11.46 -18.30
CA GLU A 46 12.80 10.34 -17.91
C GLU A 46 12.05 9.30 -17.08
N THR A 47 12.39 8.03 -17.31
CA THR A 47 11.86 6.89 -16.55
C THR A 47 12.82 6.54 -15.42
N VAL A 48 12.33 6.52 -14.18
CA VAL A 48 13.11 6.10 -13.02
C VAL A 48 12.96 4.61 -12.77
N SER A 49 14.06 3.94 -12.43
CA SER A 49 14.11 2.51 -12.14
C SER A 49 14.84 2.17 -10.84
N ALA A 50 15.60 3.12 -10.28
CA ALA A 50 16.29 2.91 -9.01
C ALA A 50 15.26 2.82 -7.86
N PRO A 51 15.39 1.87 -6.92
CA PRO A 51 14.41 1.66 -5.85
C PRO A 51 14.14 2.92 -5.00
N ARG A 52 15.19 3.70 -4.72
CA ARG A 52 15.06 4.95 -3.96
C ARG A 52 14.19 5.97 -4.71
N ASP A 53 14.43 6.13 -5.99
CA ASP A 53 13.70 7.08 -6.84
C ASP A 53 12.24 6.65 -7.02
N LEU A 54 11.97 5.34 -7.16
CA LEU A 54 10.62 4.78 -7.19
C LEU A 54 9.85 5.11 -5.90
N CYS A 55 10.50 4.95 -4.73
CA CYS A 55 9.92 5.32 -3.44
C CYS A 55 9.69 6.83 -3.32
N ASP A 56 10.62 7.65 -3.81
CA ASP A 56 10.50 9.11 -3.75
C ASP A 56 9.36 9.63 -4.64
N VAL A 57 9.21 9.07 -5.85
CA VAL A 57 8.07 9.35 -6.73
C VAL A 57 6.74 8.94 -6.08
N GLY A 58 6.68 7.74 -5.51
CA GLY A 58 5.49 7.28 -4.80
C GLY A 58 5.14 8.19 -3.61
N ARG A 59 6.13 8.58 -2.82
CA ARG A 59 5.94 9.49 -1.68
C ARG A 59 5.41 10.84 -2.14
N ALA A 60 6.04 11.46 -3.13
CA ALA A 60 5.61 12.76 -3.65
C ALA A 60 4.19 12.72 -4.20
N PHE A 61 3.83 11.65 -4.93
CA PHE A 61 2.48 11.46 -5.44
C PHE A 61 1.44 11.40 -4.32
N TYR A 62 1.64 10.53 -3.33
CA TYR A 62 0.68 10.36 -2.24
C TYR A 62 0.65 11.54 -1.28
N GLN A 63 1.80 12.19 -1.03
CA GLN A 63 1.83 13.44 -0.30
C GLN A 63 0.94 14.47 -0.97
N ARG A 64 1.08 14.68 -2.29
CA ARG A 64 0.22 15.61 -3.01
C ARG A 64 -1.26 15.21 -2.98
N LEU A 65 -1.57 13.92 -3.16
CA LEU A 65 -2.95 13.43 -3.18
C LEU A 65 -3.68 13.62 -1.85
N TYR A 66 -2.96 13.48 -0.74
CA TYR A 66 -3.53 13.60 0.61
C TYR A 66 -3.21 14.94 1.29
N THR A 67 -2.53 15.86 0.61
CA THR A 67 -2.35 17.23 1.10
C THR A 67 -3.62 18.01 0.77
N PRO A 68 -4.33 18.57 1.76
CA PRO A 68 -5.48 19.42 1.50
C PRO A 68 -5.10 20.64 0.66
N ASP A 69 -5.99 21.04 -0.22
CA ASP A 69 -5.84 22.32 -0.91
C ASP A 69 -5.87 23.48 0.10
N PRO A 70 -5.15 24.58 -0.18
CA PRO A 70 -5.16 25.74 0.70
C PRO A 70 -6.58 26.31 0.80
N ILE A 71 -6.98 26.67 2.02
CA ILE A 71 -8.26 27.31 2.28
C ILE A 71 -8.14 28.79 1.93
N ASP A 72 -9.02 29.30 1.07
CA ASP A 72 -9.15 30.73 0.83
C ASP A 72 -9.95 31.37 1.99
N ALA A 73 -9.22 32.02 2.89
CA ALA A 73 -9.82 32.71 4.04
C ALA A 73 -10.83 33.78 3.64
N ASN A 74 -10.60 34.49 2.51
CA ASN A 74 -11.54 35.51 2.05
C ASN A 74 -12.86 34.89 1.58
N ALA A 75 -12.80 33.74 0.92
CA ALA A 75 -14.00 33.01 0.51
C ALA A 75 -14.77 32.49 1.73
N VAL A 76 -14.06 32.02 2.76
CA VAL A 76 -14.66 31.62 4.05
C VAL A 76 -15.36 32.82 4.70
N ASP A 77 -14.68 33.95 4.84
CA ASP A 77 -15.25 35.16 5.45
C ASP A 77 -16.47 35.68 4.66
N LEU A 78 -16.40 35.64 3.33
CA LEU A 78 -17.53 35.99 2.47
C LEU A 78 -18.72 35.07 2.73
N LEU A 79 -18.52 33.75 2.80
CA LEU A 79 -19.59 32.79 3.08
C LEU A 79 -20.18 33.01 4.47
N LEU A 80 -19.34 33.21 5.48
CA LEU A 80 -19.77 33.45 6.85
C LEU A 80 -20.51 34.78 7.01
N SER A 81 -20.13 35.82 6.26
CA SER A 81 -20.82 37.12 6.27
C SER A 81 -22.27 37.07 5.77
N LYS A 82 -22.68 35.97 5.12
CA LYS A 82 -24.04 35.75 4.63
C LYS A 82 -24.91 34.94 5.59
N LEU A 83 -24.35 34.41 6.68
CA LEU A 83 -25.12 33.70 7.68
C LEU A 83 -25.93 34.70 8.52
N PRO A 84 -27.24 34.46 8.72
CA PRO A 84 -28.03 35.25 9.66
C PRO A 84 -27.62 34.92 11.10
N ASP A 85 -27.64 35.93 11.98
CA ASP A 85 -27.27 35.81 13.41
C ASP A 85 -28.10 34.76 14.20
N GLN A 86 -29.19 34.30 13.61
CA GLN A 86 -30.14 33.33 14.18
C GLN A 86 -29.78 31.88 13.86
N ALA A 87 -28.78 31.64 12.99
CA ALA A 87 -28.30 30.31 12.63
C ALA A 87 -27.32 29.77 13.70
N VAL A 88 -27.79 29.70 14.94
CA VAL A 88 -27.04 29.13 16.06
C VAL A 88 -27.56 27.73 16.33
N LEU A 89 -26.66 26.76 16.53
CA LEU A 89 -27.04 25.42 16.96
C LEU A 89 -27.75 25.50 18.32
N SER A 90 -28.85 24.76 18.47
CA SER A 90 -29.53 24.66 19.75
C SER A 90 -28.64 23.91 20.74
N VAL A 91 -28.84 24.13 22.04
CA VAL A 91 -28.08 23.44 23.11
C VAL A 91 -28.28 21.92 23.08
N GLU A 92 -29.32 21.44 22.39
CA GLU A 92 -29.64 20.03 22.23
C GLU A 92 -28.87 19.38 21.05
N ASP A 93 -28.33 20.19 20.13
CA ASP A 93 -27.60 19.77 18.92
C ASP A 93 -26.07 19.93 19.04
N GLN A 94 -25.55 20.38 20.20
CA GLN A 94 -24.12 20.50 20.51
C GLN A 94 -23.58 19.23 21.19
#